data_AF-A0AAJ6HHY4-F1
#
_entry.id   AF-A0AAJ6HHY4-F1
#
_cell.length_a   1.000
_cell.length_b   1.000
_cell.length_c   1.000
_cell.angle_alpha   90.00
_cell.angle_beta   90.00
_cell.angle_gamma   90.00
#
_symmetry.space_group_name_H-M   'P 1'
#
loop_
_entity.id
_entity.type
_entity.pdbx_description
1 polymer ?
#
loop_
_entity_poly.entity_id
_entity_poly.type
_entity_poly.pdbx_seq_one_letter_code
_entity_poly.pdbx_strand_id
1 'polypeptide(L)'
;MNEVDRFTRQGVGASDRAGFWVHAGDFNQKMSQAQDREDYLKDQIEKWTALHGEHFKRAEILKLERDALQQRLTVSDERADVLGGLLLQTNELLYAIQGDPGAVPSSSIDAMRGRVFEALKRTKPPTCTWTEGGFSWHTGCGKEWQFTDGGLPAENGMHFCHSCGMALVVDEDQPESERES
;
A
#
# COMPACT_ATOMS: atom_id res chain seq x y z
N MET A 1 -31.60 5.79 84.39
CA MET A 1 -30.40 5.67 85.24
C MET A 1 -29.18 5.60 84.33
N ASN A 2 -28.25 6.52 84.59
CA ASN A 2 -26.93 6.87 84.01
C ASN A 2 -26.07 5.68 83.51
N GLU A 3 -25.30 5.80 82.40
CA GLU A 3 -23.92 6.36 82.29
C GLU A 3 -22.94 5.56 83.19
N VAL A 4 -21.77 5.03 82.80
CA VAL A 4 -20.57 5.66 82.22
C VAL A 4 -19.55 4.57 81.77
N ASP A 5 -18.73 4.90 80.76
CA ASP A 5 -17.49 4.30 80.25
C ASP A 5 -16.54 3.53 81.20
N ARG A 6 -15.77 2.57 80.64
CA ARG A 6 -14.28 2.61 80.68
C ARG A 6 -13.56 1.58 79.80
N PHE A 7 -12.78 2.10 78.86
CA PHE A 7 -11.65 1.45 78.18
C PHE A 7 -10.49 1.16 79.16
N THR A 8 -9.83 -0.01 79.03
CA THR A 8 -8.35 -0.09 79.19
C THR A 8 -7.74 -1.36 78.55
N ARG A 9 -7.10 -1.14 77.39
CA ARG A 9 -5.72 -1.52 77.00
C ARG A 9 -5.10 -2.85 77.48
N GLN A 10 -4.72 -3.69 76.50
CA GLN A 10 -3.35 -4.15 76.14
C GLN A 10 -3.34 -5.63 75.72
N GLY A 11 -2.81 -5.89 74.52
CA GLY A 11 -2.65 -7.25 74.00
C GLY A 11 -2.10 -7.24 72.58
N VAL A 12 -0.78 -7.02 72.50
CA VAL A 12 0.16 -7.28 71.40
C VAL A 12 -0.30 -8.36 70.40
N GLY A 13 -0.21 -8.08 69.10
CA GLY A 13 0.00 -9.14 68.10
C GLY A 13 -0.84 -9.07 66.82
N ALA A 14 -0.13 -9.24 65.71
CA ALA A 14 -0.60 -9.60 64.37
C ALA A 14 -1.25 -8.51 63.50
N SER A 15 -0.61 -8.30 62.36
CA SER A 15 -1.11 -7.58 61.20
C SER A 15 -2.34 -8.31 60.62
N ASP A 16 -3.53 -7.95 61.07
CA ASP A 16 -4.76 -8.36 60.40
C ASP A 16 -4.96 -7.49 59.15
N ARG A 17 -4.62 -8.04 57.99
CA ARG A 17 -5.22 -7.61 56.72
C ARG A 17 -6.72 -7.82 56.87
N ALA A 18 -7.45 -6.78 57.25
CA ALA A 18 -8.90 -6.78 57.29
C ALA A 18 -9.41 -7.19 55.90
N GLY A 19 -9.91 -8.43 55.80
CA GLY A 19 -10.57 -8.91 54.59
C GLY A 19 -11.76 -8.00 54.29
N PHE A 20 -11.82 -7.46 53.08
CA PHE A 20 -12.99 -6.75 52.60
C PHE A 20 -14.13 -7.77 52.42
N TRP A 21 -14.96 -7.94 53.43
CA TRP A 21 -16.17 -8.76 53.35
C TRP A 21 -17.26 -7.91 52.69
N VAL A 22 -17.70 -8.35 51.50
CA VAL A 22 -18.82 -7.73 50.77
C VAL A 22 -20.04 -8.63 50.93
N HIS A 23 -21.21 -8.03 51.15
CA HIS A 23 -22.45 -8.80 51.23
C HIS A 23 -22.69 -9.53 49.90
N ALA A 24 -23.08 -10.81 49.94
CA ALA A 24 -23.20 -11.62 48.71
C ALA A 24 -24.16 -11.02 47.68
N GLY A 25 -25.23 -10.34 48.13
CA GLY A 25 -26.14 -9.60 47.26
C GLY A 25 -25.46 -8.41 46.56
N ASP A 26 -24.68 -7.62 47.30
CA ASP A 26 -23.93 -6.49 46.75
C ASP A 26 -22.82 -6.94 45.79
N PHE A 27 -22.21 -8.10 46.06
CA PHE A 27 -21.21 -8.70 45.17
C PHE A 27 -21.84 -9.14 43.84
N ASN A 28 -22.95 -9.89 43.89
CA ASN A 28 -23.64 -10.33 42.69
C ASN A 28 -24.18 -9.14 41.87
N GLN A 29 -24.70 -8.12 42.54
CA GLN A 29 -25.16 -6.90 41.87
C GLN A 29 -24.00 -6.16 41.19
N LYS A 30 -22.84 -6.04 41.86
CA LYS A 30 -21.65 -5.41 41.26
C LYS A 30 -21.09 -6.21 40.09
N MET A 31 -21.12 -7.55 40.17
CA MET A 31 -20.71 -8.41 39.06
C MET A 31 -21.63 -8.26 37.85
N SER A 32 -22.96 -8.25 38.07
CA SER A 32 -23.94 -7.97 37.00
C SER A 32 -23.69 -6.61 36.36
N GLN A 33 -23.52 -5.56 37.16
CA GLN A 33 -23.22 -4.22 36.65
C GLN A 33 -21.89 -4.14 35.90
N ALA A 34 -20.89 -4.92 36.32
CA ALA A 34 -19.60 -4.99 35.63
C ALA A 34 -19.74 -5.68 34.27
N GLN A 35 -20.52 -6.76 34.19
CA GLN A 35 -20.82 -7.46 32.95
C GLN A 35 -21.63 -6.57 31.98
N ASP A 36 -22.67 -5.89 32.46
CA ASP A 36 -23.44 -4.96 31.62
C ASP A 36 -22.56 -3.83 31.05
N ARG A 37 -21.60 -3.34 31.84
CA ARG A 37 -20.61 -2.35 31.38
C ARG A 37 -19.63 -2.93 30.36
N GLU A 38 -19.17 -4.16 30.58
CA GLU A 38 -18.27 -4.84 29.65
C GLU A 38 -18.93 -5.04 28.29
N ASP A 39 -20.19 -5.48 28.28
CA ASP A 39 -20.96 -5.70 27.06
C ASP A 39 -21.24 -4.39 26.32
N TYR A 40 -21.57 -3.32 27.06
CA TYR A 40 -21.70 -1.98 26.48
C TYR A 40 -20.40 -1.52 25.81
N LEU A 41 -19.25 -1.69 26.48
CA LEU A 41 -17.96 -1.28 25.93
C LEU A 41 -17.59 -2.11 24.68
N LYS A 42 -17.89 -3.40 24.66
CA LYS A 42 -17.66 -4.25 23.48
C LYS A 42 -18.48 -3.78 22.28
N ASP A 43 -19.77 -3.51 22.47
CA ASP A 43 -20.64 -2.97 21.43
C ASP A 43 -20.14 -1.61 20.90
N GLN A 44 -19.66 -0.73 21.79
CA GLN A 44 -19.08 0.55 21.38
C GLN A 44 -17.78 0.38 20.58
N ILE A 45 -16.91 -0.56 20.97
CA ILE A 45 -15.67 -0.87 20.25
C ILE A 45 -16.01 -1.40 18.86
N GLU A 46 -16.97 -2.32 18.74
CA GLU A 46 -17.39 -2.90 17.47
C GLU A 46 -17.98 -1.86 16.52
N LYS A 47 -18.84 -0.97 17.03
CA LYS A 47 -19.36 0.16 16.24
C LYS A 47 -18.24 1.11 15.81
N TRP A 48 -17.30 1.40 16.69
CA TRP A 48 -16.17 2.28 16.39
C TRP A 48 -15.25 1.66 15.33
N THR A 49 -14.91 0.38 15.44
CA THR A 49 -14.08 -0.32 14.44
C THR A 49 -14.80 -0.50 13.11
N ALA A 50 -16.11 -0.75 13.10
CA ALA A 50 -16.90 -0.81 11.87
C ALA A 50 -16.88 0.54 11.13
N LEU A 51 -17.13 1.64 11.85
CA LEU A 51 -17.10 2.99 11.29
C LEU A 51 -15.70 3.38 10.80
N HIS A 52 -14.67 3.21 11.63
CA HIS A 52 -13.34 3.75 11.34
C HIS A 52 -12.47 2.80 10.52
N GLY A 53 -12.76 1.49 10.53
CA GLY A 53 -12.04 0.49 9.76
C GLY A 53 -12.18 0.72 8.25
N GLU A 54 -13.39 1.06 7.78
CA GLU A 54 -13.61 1.42 6.38
C GLU A 54 -12.91 2.73 5.99
N HIS A 55 -12.96 3.74 6.86
CA HIS A 55 -12.24 4.99 6.63
C HIS A 55 -10.74 4.80 6.52
N PHE A 56 -10.15 3.94 7.37
CA PHE A 56 -8.72 3.68 7.33
C PHE A 56 -8.31 2.93 6.06
N LYS A 57 -9.05 1.87 5.69
CA LYS A 57 -8.86 1.14 4.43
C LYS A 57 -8.97 2.08 3.23
N ARG A 58 -9.98 2.96 3.21
CA ARG A 58 -10.17 3.94 2.15
C ARG A 58 -9.04 4.95 2.08
N ALA A 59 -8.52 5.41 3.22
CA ALA A 59 -7.37 6.30 3.26
C ALA A 59 -6.10 5.63 2.70
N GLU A 60 -5.91 4.34 2.97
CA GLU A 60 -4.79 3.57 2.42
C GLU A 60 -4.90 3.39 0.90
N ILE A 61 -6.08 3.03 0.40
CA ILE A 61 -6.35 2.95 -1.05
C ILE A 61 -6.08 4.30 -1.73
N LEU A 62 -6.58 5.41 -1.18
CA LEU A 62 -6.35 6.74 -1.73
C LEU A 62 -4.86 7.13 -1.73
N LYS A 63 -4.08 6.67 -0.75
CA LYS A 63 -2.63 6.88 -0.74
C LYS A 63 -1.98 6.12 -1.90
N LEU A 64 -2.33 4.85 -2.09
CA LEU A 64 -1.81 4.03 -3.19
C LEU A 64 -2.17 4.62 -4.56
N GLU A 65 -3.41 5.07 -4.74
CA GLU A 65 -3.85 5.73 -5.97
C GLU A 65 -3.07 7.03 -6.23
N ARG A 66 -2.86 7.84 -5.20
CA ARG A 66 -2.08 9.09 -5.30
C ARG A 66 -0.62 8.80 -5.66
N ASP A 67 -0.03 7.77 -5.09
CA ASP A 67 1.36 7.39 -5.39
C ASP A 67 1.50 6.84 -6.81
N ALA A 68 0.54 6.03 -7.28
CA ALA A 68 0.49 5.55 -8.65
C ALA A 68 0.31 6.70 -9.67
N LEU A 69 -0.56 7.66 -9.37
CA LEU A 69 -0.73 8.86 -10.19
C LEU A 69 0.54 9.71 -10.23
N GLN A 70 1.24 9.85 -9.10
CA GLN A 70 2.50 10.59 -9.03
C GLN A 70 3.57 9.94 -9.90
N GLN A 71 3.70 8.61 -9.86
CA GLN A 71 4.64 7.89 -10.74
C GLN A 71 4.33 8.14 -12.23
N ARG A 72 3.05 8.08 -12.62
CA ARG A 72 2.64 8.36 -14.00
C ARG A 72 2.96 9.78 -14.42
N LEU A 73 2.79 10.75 -13.52
CA LEU A 73 3.12 12.14 -13.79
C LEU A 73 4.62 12.31 -14.01
N THR A 74 5.46 11.71 -13.16
CA THR A 74 6.92 11.74 -13.32
C THR A 74 7.37 11.16 -14.66
N VAL A 75 6.84 9.99 -15.05
CA VAL A 75 7.14 9.40 -16.36
C VAL A 75 6.69 10.30 -17.51
N SER A 76 5.57 11.02 -17.35
CA SER A 76 5.09 11.97 -18.36
C SER A 76 5.99 13.21 -18.46
N ASP A 77 6.51 13.69 -17.34
CA ASP A 77 7.41 14.85 -17.28
C ASP A 77 8.74 14.54 -17.98
N GLU A 78 9.34 13.39 -17.70
CA GLU A 78 10.53 12.89 -18.39
C GLU A 78 10.34 12.79 -19.91
N ARG A 79 9.13 12.38 -20.36
CA ARG A 79 8.79 12.34 -21.79
C ARG A 79 8.68 13.74 -22.38
N ALA A 80 8.10 14.69 -21.64
CA ALA A 80 7.97 16.08 -22.07
C ALA A 80 9.34 16.74 -22.25
N ASP A 81 10.30 16.46 -21.35
CA ASP A 81 11.69 16.95 -21.46
C ASP A 81 12.38 16.46 -22.74
N VAL A 82 12.21 15.16 -23.06
CA VAL A 82 12.75 14.59 -24.30
C VAL A 82 12.15 15.28 -25.53
N LEU A 83 10.82 15.47 -25.55
CA LEU A 83 10.15 16.16 -26.64
C LEU A 83 10.58 17.62 -26.77
N GLY A 84 10.74 18.34 -25.65
CA GLY A 84 11.24 19.70 -25.61
C GLY A 84 12.65 19.82 -26.19
N GLY A 85 13.54 18.89 -25.83
CA GLY A 85 14.89 18.82 -26.39
C GLY A 85 14.91 18.55 -27.90
N LEU A 86 14.05 17.65 -28.37
CA LEU A 86 13.91 17.37 -29.80
C LEU A 86 13.36 18.57 -30.59
N LEU A 87 12.37 19.28 -30.02
CA LEU A 87 11.77 20.45 -30.66
C LEU A 87 12.79 21.58 -30.83
N LEU A 88 13.59 21.86 -29.79
CA LEU A 88 14.64 22.87 -29.84
C LEU A 88 15.68 22.55 -30.94
N GLN A 89 16.16 21.31 -31.01
CA GLN A 89 17.12 20.91 -32.04
C GLN A 89 16.52 20.93 -33.45
N THR A 90 15.25 20.58 -33.60
CA THR A 90 14.55 20.65 -34.89
C THR A 90 14.45 22.11 -35.36
N ASN A 91 14.17 23.05 -34.45
CA ASN A 91 14.16 24.47 -34.74
C ASN A 91 15.55 24.99 -35.16
N GLU A 92 16.62 24.58 -34.47
CA GLU A 92 18.00 24.94 -34.86
C GLU A 92 18.34 24.48 -36.29
N LEU A 93 17.91 23.28 -36.67
CA LEU A 93 18.14 22.76 -38.01
C LEU A 93 17.31 23.46 -39.07
N LEU A 94 16.07 23.83 -38.75
CA LEU A 94 15.23 24.65 -39.62
C LEU A 94 15.93 25.99 -39.94
N TYR A 95 16.52 26.65 -38.94
CA TYR A 95 17.29 27.88 -39.15
C TYR A 95 18.55 27.65 -39.99
N ALA A 96 19.27 26.55 -39.76
CA ALA A 96 20.46 26.21 -40.56
C ALA A 96 20.12 25.96 -42.05
N ILE A 97 19.03 25.25 -42.33
CA ILE A 97 18.58 24.93 -43.69
C ILE A 97 18.07 26.16 -44.44
N GLN A 98 17.44 27.12 -43.74
CA GLN A 98 16.96 28.36 -44.35
C GLN A 98 18.10 29.32 -44.75
N GLY A 99 19.29 29.19 -44.15
CA GLY A 99 20.47 30.00 -44.47
C GLY A 99 21.39 29.39 -45.54
N ASP A 100 21.71 28.10 -45.43
CA ASP A 100 22.51 27.33 -46.39
C ASP A 100 22.23 25.81 -46.24
N PRO A 101 21.52 25.17 -47.17
CA PRO A 101 21.16 23.75 -47.10
C PRO A 101 22.36 22.79 -47.00
N GLY A 102 23.57 23.21 -47.39
CA GLY A 102 24.80 22.41 -47.31
C GLY A 102 25.50 22.44 -45.94
N ALA A 103 25.05 23.30 -45.02
CA ALA A 103 25.74 23.57 -43.77
C ALA A 103 25.38 22.60 -42.61
N VAL A 104 24.38 21.73 -42.78
CA VAL A 104 24.03 20.76 -41.73
C VAL A 104 25.05 19.62 -41.73
N PRO A 105 25.91 19.51 -40.70
CA PRO A 105 26.93 18.47 -40.65
C PRO A 105 26.26 17.11 -40.38
N SER A 106 26.76 16.04 -41.02
CA SER A 106 26.25 14.68 -40.79
C SER A 106 26.27 14.28 -39.31
N SER A 107 27.23 14.80 -38.53
CA SER A 107 27.32 14.58 -37.08
C SER A 107 26.11 15.12 -36.32
N SER A 108 25.47 16.20 -36.78
CA SER A 108 24.24 16.73 -36.18
C SER A 108 23.04 15.82 -36.47
N ILE A 109 22.98 15.23 -37.67
CA ILE A 109 21.94 14.27 -38.05
C ILE A 109 22.11 12.96 -37.25
N ASP A 110 23.34 12.48 -37.11
CA ASP A 110 23.65 11.26 -36.35
C ASP A 110 23.40 11.46 -34.85
N ALA A 111 23.71 12.64 -34.30
CA ALA A 111 23.40 12.99 -32.92
C ALA A 111 21.88 13.00 -32.64
N MET A 112 21.07 13.52 -33.57
CA MET A 112 19.61 13.44 -33.47
C MET A 112 19.10 12.01 -33.56
N ARG A 113 19.58 11.24 -34.55
CA ARG A 113 19.20 9.82 -34.70
C ARG A 113 19.49 9.05 -33.42
N GLY A 114 20.65 9.26 -32.80
CA GLY A 114 21.01 8.63 -31.53
C GLY A 114 20.03 8.98 -30.40
N ARG A 115 19.67 10.26 -30.23
CA ARG A 115 18.73 10.70 -29.19
C ARG A 115 17.30 10.23 -29.43
N VAL A 116 16.84 10.26 -30.67
CA VAL A 116 15.53 9.72 -31.07
C VAL A 116 15.50 8.21 -30.84
N PHE A 117 16.57 7.49 -31.21
CA PHE A 117 16.67 6.05 -31.01
C PHE A 117 16.71 5.66 -29.53
N GLU A 118 17.43 6.40 -28.68
CA GLU A 118 17.42 6.19 -27.23
C GLU A 118 16.09 6.58 -26.58
N ALA A 119 15.44 7.65 -27.05
CA ALA A 119 14.08 7.98 -26.64
C ALA A 119 13.08 6.88 -27.01
N LEU A 120 13.22 6.29 -28.20
CA LEU A 120 12.39 5.17 -28.66
C LEU A 120 12.70 3.85 -27.95
N LYS A 121 13.96 3.60 -27.55
CA LYS A 121 14.27 2.45 -26.66
C LYS A 121 13.56 2.59 -25.31
N ARG A 122 13.44 3.80 -24.79
CA ARG A 122 12.67 4.11 -23.58
C ARG A 122 11.15 4.07 -23.79
N THR A 123 10.66 3.95 -25.03
CA THR A 123 9.22 3.88 -25.34
C THR A 123 8.69 2.49 -25.66
N LYS A 124 9.52 1.42 -25.65
CA LYS A 124 8.96 0.07 -25.49
C LYS A 124 8.14 0.14 -24.19
N PRO A 125 6.82 -0.07 -24.21
CA PRO A 125 6.01 0.12 -23.01
C PRO A 125 6.65 -0.77 -21.95
N PRO A 126 7.04 -0.21 -20.79
CA PRO A 126 7.62 -1.03 -19.75
C PRO A 126 6.56 -2.08 -19.41
N THR A 127 6.88 -3.34 -19.67
CA THR A 127 6.01 -4.48 -19.40
C THR A 127 6.40 -5.06 -18.06
N CYS A 128 5.41 -5.48 -17.30
CA CYS A 128 5.63 -6.26 -16.09
C CYS A 128 5.35 -7.71 -16.44
N THR A 129 6.40 -8.52 -16.53
CA THR A 129 6.28 -9.95 -16.77
C THR A 129 5.69 -10.62 -15.54
N TRP A 130 4.68 -11.46 -15.72
CA TRP A 130 4.04 -12.25 -14.67
C TRP A 130 4.33 -13.72 -14.95
N THR A 131 4.80 -14.42 -13.93
CA THR A 131 5.27 -15.80 -13.99
C THR A 131 4.51 -16.62 -12.95
N GLU A 132 4.06 -17.81 -13.32
CA GLU A 132 3.28 -18.69 -12.45
C GLU A 132 4.19 -19.36 -11.41
N GLY A 133 3.85 -19.20 -10.13
CA GLY A 133 4.53 -19.78 -8.97
C GLY A 133 3.65 -20.79 -8.22
N GLY A 134 2.92 -21.63 -8.97
CA GLY A 134 2.04 -22.68 -8.42
C GLY A 134 0.71 -22.16 -7.89
N PHE A 135 0.70 -21.47 -6.74
CA PHE A 135 -0.52 -20.88 -6.15
C PHE A 135 -0.56 -19.35 -6.23
N SER A 136 0.50 -18.75 -6.75
CA SER A 136 0.66 -17.31 -6.85
C SER A 136 1.35 -16.92 -8.15
N TRP A 137 1.41 -15.62 -8.41
CA TRP A 137 2.00 -15.01 -9.59
C TRP A 137 3.13 -14.11 -9.15
N HIS A 138 4.35 -14.44 -9.55
CA HIS A 138 5.52 -13.59 -9.37
C HIS A 138 5.59 -12.56 -10.49
N THR A 139 5.92 -11.33 -10.14
CA THR A 139 5.96 -10.22 -11.11
C THR A 139 7.38 -9.71 -11.29
N GLY A 140 7.71 -9.21 -12.48
CA GLY A 140 9.01 -8.63 -12.80
C GLY A 140 9.34 -7.39 -11.96
N CYS A 141 8.34 -6.79 -11.30
CA CYS A 141 8.54 -5.73 -10.31
C CYS A 141 8.78 -6.24 -8.87
N GLY A 142 8.90 -7.55 -8.66
CA GLY A 142 9.24 -8.16 -7.37
C GLY A 142 8.06 -8.27 -6.39
N LYS A 143 6.81 -8.18 -6.87
CA LYS A 143 5.60 -8.48 -6.10
C LYS A 143 5.04 -9.83 -6.45
N GLU A 144 4.25 -10.35 -5.52
CA GLU A 144 3.55 -11.62 -5.65
C GLU A 144 2.04 -11.39 -5.49
N TRP A 145 1.25 -12.03 -6.35
CA TRP A 145 -0.21 -11.89 -6.38
C TRP A 145 -0.88 -13.25 -6.34
N GLN A 146 -2.04 -13.35 -5.72
CA GLN A 146 -2.85 -14.55 -5.72
C GLN A 146 -4.30 -14.16 -6.02
N PHE A 147 -4.93 -14.87 -6.95
CA PHE A 147 -6.36 -14.74 -7.23
C PHE A 147 -7.13 -15.68 -6.30
N THR A 148 -8.21 -15.19 -5.69
CA THR A 148 -9.03 -15.99 -4.77
C THR A 148 -9.70 -17.17 -5.46
N ASP A 149 -10.01 -17.02 -6.74
CA ASP A 149 -10.71 -18.02 -7.56
C ASP A 149 -9.73 -18.79 -8.47
N GLY A 150 -8.42 -18.55 -8.33
CA GLY A 150 -7.38 -19.07 -9.21
C GLY A 150 -7.45 -18.48 -10.63
N GLY A 151 -6.82 -19.18 -11.58
CA GLY A 151 -6.89 -18.85 -13.00
C GLY A 151 -5.83 -17.85 -13.50
N LEU A 152 -5.90 -17.57 -14.81
CA LEU A 152 -4.93 -16.72 -15.49
C LEU A 152 -5.19 -15.23 -15.20
N PRO A 153 -4.17 -14.35 -15.29
CA PRO A 153 -4.35 -12.92 -15.13
C PRO A 153 -5.39 -12.36 -16.10
N ALA A 154 -5.42 -12.82 -17.34
CA ALA A 154 -6.39 -12.38 -18.34
C ALA A 154 -7.85 -12.75 -17.99
N GLU A 155 -8.09 -13.93 -17.41
CA GLU A 155 -9.42 -14.38 -16.96
C GLU A 155 -9.93 -13.55 -15.78
N ASN A 156 -9.01 -13.10 -14.94
CA ASN A 156 -9.27 -12.20 -13.82
C ASN A 156 -9.32 -10.71 -14.23
N GLY A 157 -9.31 -10.40 -15.53
CA GLY A 157 -9.38 -9.03 -16.06
C GLY A 157 -8.11 -8.19 -15.83
N MET A 158 -6.97 -8.83 -15.60
CA MET A 158 -5.69 -8.16 -15.37
C MET A 158 -4.97 -7.91 -16.69
N HIS A 159 -4.88 -6.64 -17.07
CA HIS A 159 -4.13 -6.19 -18.27
C HIS A 159 -2.90 -5.33 -17.93
N PHE A 160 -2.77 -4.93 -16.66
CA PHE A 160 -1.65 -4.15 -16.14
C PHE A 160 -1.30 -4.62 -14.74
N CYS A 161 -0.03 -4.46 -14.37
CA CYS A 161 0.42 -4.76 -13.02
C CYS A 161 -0.09 -3.70 -12.04
N HIS A 162 -0.82 -4.13 -11.01
CA HIS A 162 -1.36 -3.23 -9.99
C HIS A 162 -0.29 -2.66 -9.05
N SER A 163 0.93 -3.23 -9.04
CA SER A 163 2.04 -2.68 -8.26
C SER A 163 2.81 -1.59 -8.99
N CYS A 164 3.12 -1.77 -10.27
CA CYS A 164 4.01 -0.85 -11.00
C CYS A 164 3.33 -0.11 -12.17
N GLY A 165 2.04 -0.37 -12.43
CA GLY A 165 1.25 0.30 -13.46
C GLY A 165 1.62 -0.03 -14.91
N MET A 166 2.59 -0.92 -15.11
CA MET A 166 3.09 -1.37 -16.42
C MET A 166 2.14 -2.38 -17.07
N ALA A 167 2.18 -2.48 -18.41
CA ALA A 167 1.40 -3.47 -19.14
C ALA A 167 1.78 -4.89 -18.72
N LEU A 168 0.80 -5.73 -18.41
CA LEU A 168 1.03 -7.10 -17.96
C LEU A 168 1.36 -7.99 -19.16
N VAL A 169 2.39 -8.81 -19.04
CA VAL A 169 2.74 -9.86 -20.01
C VAL A 169 2.93 -11.15 -19.22
N VAL A 170 2.29 -12.24 -19.64
CA VAL A 170 2.51 -13.56 -19.02
C VAL A 170 3.70 -14.22 -19.70
N ASP A 171 4.60 -14.80 -18.90
CA ASP A 171 5.70 -15.62 -19.43
C ASP A 171 5.21 -17.06 -19.66
N GLU A 172 4.90 -17.40 -20.90
CA GLU A 172 4.37 -18.72 -21.28
C GLU A 172 5.48 -19.78 -21.49
N ASP A 173 6.76 -19.39 -21.49
CA ASP A 173 7.90 -20.24 -21.84
C ASP A 173 8.53 -20.99 -20.64
N GLN A 174 7.92 -20.97 -19.44
CA GLN A 174 8.51 -21.65 -18.29
C GLN A 174 8.39 -23.20 -18.39
N PRO A 175 9.51 -23.94 -18.28
CA PRO A 175 9.49 -25.40 -18.31
C PRO A 175 8.69 -25.97 -17.12
N GLU A 176 7.87 -26.97 -17.42
CA GLU A 176 6.92 -27.64 -16.52
C GLU A 176 7.54 -28.14 -15.19
N SER A 177 8.86 -28.31 -15.13
CA SER A 177 9.59 -28.76 -13.94
C SER A 177 9.69 -27.76 -12.78
N GLU A 178 9.41 -26.47 -13.01
CA GLU A 178 9.45 -25.44 -11.96
C GLU A 178 8.08 -25.03 -11.41
N ARG A 179 6.97 -25.52 -12.03
CA ARG A 179 5.60 -25.16 -11.64
C ARG A 179 5.05 -25.94 -10.43
N GLU A 180 5.71 -27.01 -10.00
CA GLU A 180 5.24 -27.90 -8.91
C GLU A 180 6.14 -27.91 -7.64
N SER A 181 7.10 -26.99 -7.49
CA SER A 181 8.00 -26.94 -6.31
C SER A 181 7.54 -25.99 -5.22
#